data_AF-A0A1Q8RCW6-F1
#
_entry.id   AF-A0A1Q8RCW6-F1
#
_cell.length_a   1.000
_cell.length_b   1.000
_cell.length_c   1.000
_cell.angle_alpha   90.00
_cell.angle_beta   90.00
_cell.angle_gamma   90.00
#
_symmetry.space_group_name_H-M   'P 1'
#
loop_
_entity.id
_entity.type
_entity.pdbx_description
1 polymer ?
#
loop_
_entity_poly.entity_id
_entity_poly.type
_entity_poly.pdbx_seq_one_letter_code
_entity_poly.pdbx_strand_id
1 'polypeptide(L)'
;MGPLDILNTIWTRFSTNLRRSLDGMSTEKWFRLVIIVGAYLLLRPYLLKLGGKSQMKQHEKPEDEWEGPAAKVQPNTLRGQVDIPEDSDSDEADAAAATTSTDWGKKARKRQRNVLKKMIEAEEKRLAELQEDEEDKDIEEFLVKE
;
A
#
# COMPACT_ATOMS: atom_id res chain seq x y z
N MET A 1 24.49 -10.45 -30.46
CA MET A 1 23.50 -11.35 -29.84
C MET A 1 22.43 -10.46 -29.24
N GLY A 2 21.21 -10.50 -29.75
CA GLY A 2 20.15 -9.58 -29.31
C GLY A 2 19.66 -9.91 -27.90
N PRO A 3 18.99 -8.97 -27.21
CA PRO A 3 18.39 -9.24 -25.89
C PRO A 3 17.38 -10.39 -25.93
N LEU A 4 16.65 -10.55 -27.05
CA LEU A 4 15.73 -11.67 -27.26
C LEU A 4 16.44 -13.03 -27.41
N ASP A 5 17.62 -13.07 -28.03
CA ASP A 5 18.42 -14.30 -28.17
C ASP A 5 18.96 -14.77 -26.82
N ILE A 6 19.37 -13.81 -25.97
CA ILE A 6 19.84 -14.08 -24.62
C ILE A 6 18.69 -14.63 -23.77
N LEU A 7 17.50 -14.02 -23.84
CA LEU A 7 16.30 -14.52 -23.16
C LEU A 7 15.91 -15.94 -23.62
N ASN A 8 15.91 -16.19 -24.93
CA ASN A 8 15.64 -17.52 -25.47
C ASN A 8 16.69 -18.55 -25.04
N THR A 9 17.97 -18.17 -24.98
CA THR A 9 19.05 -19.06 -24.52
C THR A 9 18.93 -19.37 -23.03
N ILE A 10 18.61 -18.37 -22.21
CA ILE A 10 18.35 -18.56 -20.78
C ILE A 10 17.13 -19.47 -20.58
N TRP A 11 16.05 -19.22 -21.31
CA TRP A 11 14.82 -20.00 -21.22
C TRP A 11 15.00 -21.46 -21.63
N THR A 12 15.67 -21.70 -22.76
CA THR A 12 15.94 -23.07 -23.25
C THR A 12 16.86 -23.82 -22.30
N ARG A 13 17.90 -23.18 -21.75
CA ARG A 13 18.77 -23.80 -20.74
C ARG A 13 18.03 -24.08 -19.44
N PHE A 14 17.24 -23.12 -18.95
CA PHE A 14 16.46 -23.30 -17.74
C PHE A 14 15.46 -24.44 -17.88
N SER A 15 14.64 -24.43 -18.93
CA SER A 15 13.62 -25.45 -19.17
C SER A 15 14.22 -26.85 -19.40
N THR A 16 15.31 -26.95 -20.16
CA THR A 16 16.00 -28.23 -20.39
C THR A 16 16.62 -28.76 -19.10
N ASN A 17 17.24 -27.89 -18.29
CA ASN A 17 17.84 -28.28 -17.03
C ASN A 17 16.78 -28.67 -15.98
N LEU A 18 15.66 -27.96 -15.94
CA LEU A 18 14.53 -28.28 -15.06
C LEU A 18 13.92 -29.64 -15.43
N ARG A 19 13.63 -29.87 -16.72
CA ARG A 19 13.11 -31.15 -17.21
C ARG A 19 14.05 -32.31 -16.90
N ARG A 20 15.35 -32.15 -17.16
CA ARG A 20 16.35 -33.18 -16.86
C ARG A 20 16.46 -33.48 -15.37
N SER A 21 16.32 -32.45 -14.53
CA SER A 21 16.31 -32.61 -13.07
C SER A 21 15.05 -33.32 -12.57
N LEU A 22 13.93 -33.18 -13.27
CA LEU A 22 12.66 -33.82 -12.91
C LEU A 22 12.56 -35.26 -13.43
N ASP A 23 12.98 -35.54 -14.66
CA ASP A 23 12.93 -36.88 -15.29
C ASP A 23 13.90 -37.88 -14.65
N GLY A 24 15.02 -37.41 -14.09
CA GLY A 24 16.04 -38.27 -13.48
C GLY A 24 15.77 -38.66 -12.01
N MET A 25 14.60 -38.38 -11.45
CA MET A 25 14.32 -38.62 -10.03
C MET A 25 13.79 -40.03 -9.77
N SER A 26 14.34 -40.68 -8.73
CA SER A 26 13.73 -41.89 -8.16
C SER A 26 12.47 -41.53 -7.37
N THR A 27 11.58 -42.51 -7.21
CA THR A 27 10.31 -42.37 -6.47
C THR A 27 10.52 -41.86 -5.04
N GLU A 28 11.60 -42.28 -4.38
CA GLU A 28 11.95 -41.84 -3.02
C GLU A 28 12.19 -40.33 -2.94
N LYS A 29 12.88 -39.74 -3.93
CA LYS A 29 13.13 -38.29 -3.98
C LYS A 29 11.84 -37.51 -4.20
N TRP A 30 10.90 -38.08 -4.96
CA TRP A 30 9.60 -37.49 -5.19
C TRP A 30 8.79 -37.38 -3.89
N PHE A 31 8.77 -38.45 -3.08
CA PHE A 31 8.13 -38.42 -1.76
C PHE A 31 8.77 -37.38 -0.83
N ARG A 32 10.10 -37.30 -0.78
CA ARG A 32 10.79 -36.26 0.02
C ARG A 32 10.37 -34.85 -0.42
N LEU A 33 10.29 -34.59 -1.73
CA LEU A 33 9.86 -33.31 -2.27
C LEU A 33 8.42 -32.98 -1.86
N VAL A 34 7.50 -33.93 -2.03
CA VAL A 34 6.09 -33.76 -1.63
C VAL A 34 5.96 -33.50 -0.14
N ILE A 35 6.70 -34.21 0.70
CA ILE A 35 6.68 -33.99 2.15
C ILE A 35 7.17 -32.59 2.50
N ILE A 36 8.28 -32.13 1.93
CA ILE A 36 8.82 -30.78 2.19
C ILE A 36 7.86 -29.70 1.71
N VAL A 37 7.35 -29.80 0.48
CA VAL A 37 6.43 -28.83 -0.11
C VAL A 37 5.09 -28.83 0.63
N GLY A 38 4.55 -30.03 0.91
CA GLY A 38 3.33 -30.20 1.70
C GLY A 38 3.47 -29.59 3.10
N ALA A 39 4.56 -29.90 3.80
CA ALA A 39 4.84 -29.31 5.11
C ALA A 39 4.93 -27.77 5.04
N TYR A 40 5.57 -27.20 4.01
CA TYR A 40 5.62 -25.75 3.82
C TYR A 40 4.24 -25.14 3.57
N LEU A 41 3.42 -25.76 2.72
CA LEU A 41 2.06 -25.31 2.43
C LEU A 41 1.19 -25.29 3.68
N LEU A 42 1.34 -26.30 4.56
CA LEU A 42 0.66 -26.31 5.85
C LEU A 42 1.25 -25.29 6.82
N LEU A 43 2.58 -25.13 6.89
CA LEU A 43 3.25 -24.25 7.85
C LEU A 43 3.01 -22.75 7.57
N ARG A 44 3.01 -22.35 6.28
CA ARG A 44 2.87 -20.96 5.83
C ARG A 44 1.69 -20.19 6.43
N PRO A 45 0.43 -20.68 6.41
CA PRO A 45 -0.70 -19.94 6.98
C PRO A 45 -0.56 -19.70 8.48
N TYR A 46 0.04 -20.63 9.24
CA TYR A 46 0.25 -20.45 10.67
C TYR A 46 1.34 -19.40 10.96
N LEU A 47 2.42 -19.40 10.19
CA LEU A 47 3.46 -18.36 10.29
C LEU A 47 2.89 -16.96 9.98
N LEU A 48 2.07 -16.85 8.93
CA LEU A 48 1.38 -15.60 8.59
C LEU A 48 0.43 -15.13 9.70
N LYS A 49 -0.30 -16.06 10.33
CA LYS A 49 -1.22 -15.75 11.44
C LYS A 49 -0.48 -15.26 12.68
N LEU A 50 0.71 -15.78 12.97
CA LEU A 50 1.55 -15.31 14.08
C LEU A 50 2.17 -13.94 13.78
N GLY A 51 2.69 -13.75 12.56
CA GLY A 51 3.22 -12.46 12.12
C GLY A 51 2.16 -11.36 12.14
N GLY A 52 0.97 -11.64 11.61
CA GLY A 52 -0.15 -10.70 11.58
C GLY A 52 -0.62 -10.28 12.98
N LYS A 53 -0.67 -11.21 13.94
CA LYS A 53 -1.00 -10.89 15.34
C LYS A 53 0.05 -9.99 15.99
N SER A 54 1.33 -10.23 15.73
CA SER A 54 2.41 -9.38 16.26
C SER A 54 2.35 -7.97 15.67
N GLN A 55 2.08 -7.86 14.37
CA GLN A 55 1.93 -6.59 13.68
C GLN A 55 0.71 -5.81 14.20
N MET A 56 -0.46 -6.44 14.32
CA MET A 56 -1.64 -5.80 14.90
C MET A 56 -1.39 -5.34 16.34
N LYS A 57 -0.74 -6.16 17.17
CA LYS A 57 -0.39 -5.78 18.54
C LYS A 57 0.56 -4.59 18.61
N GLN A 58 1.46 -4.41 17.64
CA GLN A 58 2.32 -3.22 17.55
C GLN A 58 1.55 -1.98 17.10
N HIS A 59 0.54 -2.13 16.25
CA HIS A 59 -0.32 -1.03 15.82
C HIS A 59 -1.40 -0.66 16.84
N GLU A 60 -1.80 -1.59 17.72
CA GLU A 60 -2.76 -1.37 18.80
C GLU A 60 -2.11 -0.87 20.09
N LYS A 61 -0.78 -0.98 20.23
CA LYS A 61 -0.07 -0.36 21.35
C LYS A 61 -0.27 1.15 21.27
N PRO A 62 -0.91 1.78 22.26
CA PRO A 62 -1.08 3.22 22.28
C PRO A 62 0.30 3.89 22.28
N GLU A 63 0.43 5.00 21.57
CA GLU A 63 1.68 5.79 21.48
C GLU A 63 2.22 6.20 22.87
N ASP A 64 1.37 6.12 23.89
CA ASP A 64 1.66 6.43 25.29
C ASP A 64 2.66 5.46 25.97
N GLU A 65 2.89 4.26 25.43
CA GLU A 65 3.79 3.24 26.00
C GLU A 65 5.15 3.13 25.27
N TRP A 66 5.44 4.05 24.33
CA TRP A 66 6.72 4.09 23.62
C TRP A 66 7.78 4.82 24.45
N GLU A 67 8.56 4.07 25.25
CA GLU A 67 9.73 4.57 26.01
C GLU A 67 10.99 4.87 25.15
N GLY A 68 10.83 5.02 23.83
CA GLY A 68 11.92 5.41 22.92
C GLY A 68 12.12 6.92 22.89
N PRO A 69 13.27 7.43 22.36
CA PRO A 69 13.44 8.87 22.18
C PRO A 69 12.32 9.38 21.27
N ALA A 70 11.43 10.22 21.83
CA ALA A 70 10.35 10.85 21.10
C ALA A 70 10.85 11.30 19.73
N ALA A 71 10.22 10.81 18.66
CA ALA A 71 10.57 11.19 17.31
C ALA A 71 10.53 12.74 17.26
N LYS A 72 11.68 13.36 16.95
CA LYS A 72 11.84 14.83 16.88
C LYS A 72 10.87 15.51 15.90
N VAL A 73 10.13 14.72 15.14
CA VAL A 73 9.17 15.16 14.13
C VAL A 73 7.87 14.42 14.43
N GLN A 74 6.91 15.13 15.03
CA GLN A 74 5.57 14.60 15.25
C GLN A 74 4.89 14.39 13.88
N PRO A 75 4.09 13.33 13.66
CA PRO A 75 3.40 13.09 12.39
C PRO A 75 2.57 14.28 11.88
N ASN A 76 2.13 15.17 12.77
CA ASN A 76 1.37 16.37 12.44
C ASN A 76 2.24 17.62 12.18
N THR A 77 3.55 17.57 12.46
CA THR A 77 4.42 18.75 12.30
C THR A 77 4.67 19.12 10.83
N LEU A 78 4.38 18.20 9.89
CA LEU A 78 4.52 18.41 8.44
C LEU A 78 3.17 18.69 7.76
N ARG A 79 2.05 18.65 8.50
CA ARG A 79 0.71 18.90 7.97
C ARG A 79 0.47 20.42 7.95
N GLY A 80 0.70 21.04 6.79
CA GLY A 80 0.48 22.48 6.55
C GLY A 80 1.75 23.33 6.41
N GLN A 81 2.94 22.75 6.61
CA GLN A 81 4.23 23.45 6.42
C GLN A 81 4.86 23.18 5.05
N VAL A 82 4.19 22.39 4.21
CA VAL A 82 4.57 22.15 2.81
C VAL A 82 3.42 22.69 1.97
N ASP A 83 3.62 23.86 1.36
CA ASP A 83 2.85 24.26 0.20
C ASP A 83 3.01 23.13 -0.82
N ILE A 84 1.94 22.35 -1.02
CA ILE A 84 1.90 21.35 -2.08
C ILE A 84 1.86 22.18 -3.36
N PRO A 85 2.92 22.19 -4.19
CA PRO A 85 2.86 22.91 -5.46
C PRO A 85 1.72 22.30 -6.26
N GLU A 86 0.78 23.14 -6.72
CA GLU A 86 -0.37 22.72 -7.54
C GLU A 86 0.04 22.10 -8.89
N ASP A 87 1.34 22.16 -9.23
CA ASP A 87 1.86 21.88 -10.57
C ASP A 87 2.66 20.58 -10.71
N SER A 88 2.54 19.63 -9.77
CA SER A 88 3.13 18.29 -9.90
C SER A 88 2.31 17.35 -10.82
N ASP A 89 1.59 17.91 -11.79
CA ASP A 89 0.88 17.19 -12.87
C ASP A 89 1.63 17.33 -14.22
N SER A 90 2.86 17.84 -14.22
CA SER A 90 3.74 17.81 -15.38
C SER A 90 4.41 16.43 -15.52
N ASP A 91 3.85 15.62 -16.42
CA ASP A 91 4.61 14.63 -17.17
C ASP A 91 5.86 15.29 -17.79
N GLU A 92 6.98 14.55 -17.81
CA GLU A 92 8.25 14.79 -18.54
C GLU A 92 9.48 15.29 -17.73
N ALA A 93 10.42 14.35 -17.57
CA ALA A 93 11.89 14.49 -17.62
C ALA A 93 12.73 15.06 -16.44
N ASP A 94 13.29 14.11 -15.70
CA ASP A 94 14.74 13.85 -15.53
C ASP A 94 15.59 14.65 -14.52
N ALA A 95 16.04 13.97 -13.46
CA ALA A 95 17.41 14.05 -12.96
C ALA A 95 17.73 12.84 -12.04
N ALA A 96 18.41 11.86 -12.63
CA ALA A 96 19.51 11.07 -12.06
C ALA A 96 19.42 10.51 -10.62
N ALA A 97 19.56 9.18 -10.56
CA ALA A 97 20.10 8.39 -9.45
C ALA A 97 19.18 8.16 -8.22
N ALA A 98 18.33 7.12 -8.30
CA ALA A 98 18.37 5.97 -7.38
C ALA A 98 17.11 5.10 -7.54
N THR A 99 17.31 3.86 -7.99
CA THR A 99 16.44 2.71 -7.74
C THR A 99 15.01 2.76 -8.34
N THR A 100 14.84 2.07 -9.46
CA THR A 100 13.55 1.67 -10.08
C THR A 100 12.75 0.66 -9.24
N SER A 101 12.86 0.69 -7.90
CA SER A 101 12.34 -0.35 -6.99
C SER A 101 11.11 0.07 -6.17
N THR A 102 10.54 1.27 -6.42
CA THR A 102 9.60 1.90 -5.46
C THR A 102 8.24 2.27 -6.06
N ASP A 103 7.75 1.57 -7.09
CA ASP A 103 6.45 1.90 -7.73
C ASP A 103 5.26 1.06 -7.28
N TRP A 104 5.47 -0.10 -6.65
CA TRP A 104 4.39 -1.01 -6.24
C TRP A 104 3.47 -0.43 -5.14
N GLY A 105 3.97 0.52 -4.34
CA GLY A 105 3.22 1.14 -3.25
C GLY A 105 2.57 2.49 -3.60
N LYS A 106 3.06 3.18 -4.64
CA LYS A 106 2.61 4.56 -4.94
C LYS A 106 1.15 4.61 -5.37
N LYS A 107 0.72 3.67 -6.22
CA LYS A 107 -0.67 3.59 -6.70
C LYS A 107 -1.67 3.26 -5.60
N ALA A 108 -1.29 2.37 -4.67
CA ALA A 108 -2.13 2.02 -3.53
C ALA A 108 -2.28 3.20 -2.56
N ARG A 109 -1.18 3.90 -2.24
CA ARG A 109 -1.20 5.11 -1.41
C ARG A 109 -1.99 6.25 -2.05
N LYS A 110 -1.89 6.44 -3.37
CA LYS A 110 -2.69 7.43 -4.13
C LYS A 110 -4.19 7.13 -4.02
N ARG A 111 -4.59 5.86 -4.13
CA ARG A 111 -6.00 5.46 -3.95
C ARG A 111 -6.50 5.70 -2.52
N GLN A 112 -5.71 5.35 -1.50
CA GLN A 112 -6.06 5.60 -0.10
C GLN A 112 -6.26 7.09 0.19
N ARG A 113 -5.36 7.95 -0.31
CA ARG A 113 -5.47 9.41 -0.18
C ARG A 113 -6.72 9.96 -0.89
N ASN A 114 -7.03 9.47 -2.08
CA ASN A 114 -8.21 9.92 -2.83
C ASN A 114 -9.51 9.52 -2.15
N VAL A 115 -9.57 8.34 -1.50
CA VAL A 115 -10.74 7.93 -0.71
C VAL A 115 -10.90 8.82 0.51
N LEU A 116 -9.82 9.10 1.24
CA LEU A 116 -9.86 9.98 2.41
C LEU A 116 -10.28 11.41 2.03
N LYS A 117 -9.74 11.97 0.93
CA LYS A 117 -10.13 13.29 0.43
C LYS A 117 -11.63 13.36 0.11
N LYS A 118 -12.17 12.33 -0.56
CA LYS A 118 -13.61 12.25 -0.87
C LYS A 118 -14.50 12.12 0.36
N MET A 119 -14.04 11.41 1.40
CA MET A 119 -14.78 11.31 2.66
C MET A 119 -14.82 12.66 3.39
N ILE A 120 -13.70 13.38 3.45
CA ILE A 120 -13.61 14.70 4.08
C ILE A 120 -14.50 15.71 3.33
N GLU A 121 -14.41 15.75 1.99
CA GLU A 121 -15.22 16.66 1.15
C GLU A 121 -16.73 16.39 1.29
N ALA A 122 -17.13 15.12 1.42
CA ALA A 122 -18.53 14.77 1.65
C ALA A 122 -19.03 15.22 3.04
N GLU A 123 -18.17 15.17 4.05
CA GLU A 123 -18.50 15.61 5.41
C GLU A 123 -18.57 17.14 5.50
N GLU A 124 -17.62 17.85 4.89
CA GLU A 124 -17.64 19.31 4.77
C GLU A 124 -18.89 19.78 4.04
N LYS A 125 -19.28 19.12 2.95
CA LYS A 125 -20.51 19.45 2.22
C LYS A 125 -21.77 19.22 3.06
N ARG A 126 -21.82 18.11 3.81
CA ARG A 126 -22.95 17.82 4.73
C ARG A 126 -23.05 18.87 5.84
N LEU A 127 -21.91 19.35 6.36
CA LEU A 127 -21.86 20.42 7.36
C LEU A 127 -22.30 21.76 6.78
N ALA A 128 -21.89 22.08 5.55
CA ALA A 128 -22.32 23.29 4.85
C ALA A 128 -23.84 23.29 4.60
N GLU A 129 -24.41 22.17 4.11
CA GLU A 129 -25.87 22.04 3.91
C GLU A 129 -26.66 22.22 5.23
N LEU A 130 -26.12 21.74 6.36
CA LEU A 130 -26.75 21.96 7.67
C LEU A 130 -26.64 23.42 8.16
N GLN A 131 -25.57 24.12 7.82
CA GLN A 131 -25.40 25.54 8.17
C GLN A 131 -26.26 26.44 7.29
N GLU A 132 -26.35 26.16 5.98
CA GLU A 132 -27.25 26.86 5.06
C GLU A 132 -28.73 26.68 5.46
N ASP A 133 -29.14 25.47 5.89
CA ASP A 133 -30.49 25.20 6.40
C ASP A 133 -30.84 25.89 7.74
N GLU A 134 -29.82 26.29 8.52
CA GLU A 134 -29.98 27.07 9.76
C GLU A 134 -30.03 28.57 9.45
N GLU A 135 -29.17 29.06 8.56
CA GLU A 135 -29.13 30.46 8.12
C GLU A 135 -30.41 30.86 7.37
N ASP A 136 -30.98 29.98 6.54
CA ASP A 136 -32.25 30.26 5.83
C ASP A 136 -33.45 30.34 6.78
N LYS A 137 -33.49 29.52 7.85
CA LYS A 137 -34.55 29.56 8.87
C LYS A 137 -34.53 30.85 9.68
N ASP A 138 -33.34 31.34 9.99
CA ASP A 138 -33.18 32.60 10.73
C ASP A 138 -33.60 33.82 9.88
N ILE A 139 -33.60 33.70 8.54
CA ILE A 139 -34.07 34.75 7.62
C ILE A 139 -35.59 34.69 7.39
N GLU A 140 -36.19 33.50 7.40
CA GLU A 140 -37.66 33.32 7.27
C GLU A 140 -38.45 34.05 8.37
N GLU A 141 -37.91 34.13 9.59
CA GLU A 141 -38.54 34.85 10.71
C GLU A 141 -38.69 36.36 10.44
N PHE A 142 -37.81 36.95 9.61
CA PHE A 142 -37.86 38.38 9.25
C PHE A 142 -38.70 38.68 7.99
N LEU A 143 -39.23 37.66 7.31
CA LEU A 143 -39.99 37.82 6.04
C LEU A 143 -41.51 37.91 6.23
N VAL A 144 -42.01 37.97 7.48
CA VAL A 144 -43.43 38.27 7.77
C VAL A 144 -43.72 39.73 7.43
N LYS A 145 -44.25 39.91 6.22
CA LYS A 145 -44.64 41.17 5.60
C LYS A 145 -45.96 41.67 6.21
N GLU A 146 -45.94 42.87 6.81
CA GLU A 146 -47.15 43.69 7.02
C GLU A 146 -47.86 44.02 5.69
#